data_AF-A0A556MML5-F1
#
_entry.id   AF-A0A556MML5-F1
#
_cell.length_a   1.000
_cell.length_b   1.000
_cell.length_c   1.000
_cell.angle_alpha   90.00
_cell.angle_beta   90.00
_cell.angle_gamma   90.00
#
_symmetry.space_group_name_H-M   'P 1'
#
loop_
_entity.id
_entity.type
_entity.pdbx_description
1 polymer ?
#
loop_
_entity_poly.entity_id
_entity_poly.type
_entity_poly.pdbx_seq_one_letter_code
_entity_poly.pdbx_strand_id
1 'polypeptide(L)'
;MSKNNSLNISFEDLFKLIIGFIIDDLKVQKHYYNLSLSGLDTTPLQLNLHDGIFILVGFKEIDITEEIKQWYFKQTERVFTMDITNDEKALRNLSSEILEGLLKARNNLYSQKRKQ
;
A
#
# COMPACT_ATOMS: atom_id res chain seq x y z
N MET A 1 -18.12 -24.33 -20.23
CA MET A 1 -17.57 -24.73 -18.92
C MET A 1 -17.11 -23.49 -18.18
N SER A 2 -17.95 -22.92 -17.31
CA SER A 2 -17.53 -21.82 -16.44
C SER A 2 -16.64 -22.38 -15.35
N LYS A 3 -15.33 -22.12 -15.41
CA LYS A 3 -14.47 -22.31 -14.24
C LYS A 3 -14.91 -21.27 -13.21
N ASN A 4 -15.72 -21.70 -12.24
CA ASN A 4 -15.91 -20.98 -10.99
C ASN A 4 -14.55 -20.91 -10.29
N ASN A 5 -13.76 -19.88 -10.61
CA ASN A 5 -12.64 -19.45 -9.79
C ASN A 5 -13.19 -18.58 -8.65
N SER A 6 -14.10 -19.14 -7.84
CA SER A 6 -14.43 -18.56 -6.55
C SER A 6 -13.22 -18.81 -5.63
N LEU A 7 -12.21 -17.95 -5.77
CA LEU A 7 -11.13 -17.80 -4.80
C LEU A 7 -11.78 -17.38 -3.47
N ASN A 8 -12.18 -18.37 -2.66
CA ASN A 8 -12.56 -18.19 -1.27
C ASN A 8 -11.28 -17.89 -0.48
N ILE A 9 -10.75 -16.68 -0.67
CA ILE A 9 -9.64 -16.17 0.15
C ILE A 9 -10.25 -15.84 1.51
N SER A 10 -9.70 -16.43 2.58
CA SER A 10 -10.15 -16.08 3.93
C SER A 10 -9.80 -14.62 4.23
N PHE A 11 -10.51 -14.00 5.16
CA PHE A 11 -10.18 -12.62 5.58
C PHE A 11 -8.73 -12.51 6.06
N GLU A 12 -8.22 -13.55 6.73
CA GLU A 12 -6.84 -13.61 7.19
C GLU A 12 -5.84 -13.65 6.02
N ASP A 13 -6.13 -14.44 4.98
CA ASP A 13 -5.27 -14.52 3.80
C ASP A 13 -5.27 -13.22 3.00
N LEU A 14 -6.43 -12.56 2.88
CA LEU A 14 -6.51 -11.23 2.26
C LEU A 14 -5.70 -10.20 3.06
N PHE A 15 -5.79 -10.23 4.39
CA PHE A 15 -5.02 -9.33 5.24
C PHE A 15 -3.51 -9.56 5.09
N LYS A 16 -3.06 -10.82 5.12
CA LYS A 16 -1.66 -11.18 4.86
C LYS A 16 -1.19 -10.74 3.48
N LEU A 17 -2.04 -10.89 2.47
CA LEU A 17 -1.74 -10.46 1.10
C LEU A 17 -1.53 -8.94 1.02
N ILE A 18 -2.45 -8.16 1.59
CA ILE A 18 -2.34 -6.69 1.59
C ILE A 18 -1.08 -6.24 2.32
N ILE A 19 -0.79 -6.82 3.49
CA ILE A 19 0.45 -6.54 4.23
C ILE A 19 1.68 -6.89 3.38
N GLY A 20 1.68 -8.03 2.69
CA GLY A 20 2.76 -8.42 1.79
C GLY A 20 3.00 -7.40 0.68
N PHE A 21 1.92 -6.94 0.02
CA PHE A 21 2.02 -5.91 -1.02
C PHE A 21 2.55 -4.58 -0.48
N ILE A 22 2.11 -4.14 0.71
CA ILE A 22 2.63 -2.93 1.34
C ILE A 22 4.13 -3.07 1.64
N ILE A 23 4.56 -4.21 2.20
CA ILE A 23 5.98 -4.49 2.46
C ILE A 23 6.79 -4.40 1.15
N ASP A 24 6.30 -5.02 0.08
CA ASP A 24 7.02 -5.02 -1.19
C ASP A 24 7.07 -3.63 -1.83
N ASP A 25 5.99 -2.84 -1.75
CA ASP A 25 6.00 -1.45 -2.18
C ASP A 25 7.03 -0.63 -1.37
N LEU A 26 7.06 -0.76 -0.04
CA LEU A 26 8.05 -0.09 0.82
C LEU A 26 9.49 -0.43 0.42
N LYS A 27 9.78 -1.70 0.10
CA LYS A 27 11.11 -2.11 -0.39
C LYS A 27 11.44 -1.47 -1.73
N VAL A 28 10.49 -1.44 -2.67
CA VAL A 28 10.66 -0.79 -3.97
C VAL A 28 10.95 0.70 -3.78
N GLN A 29 10.18 1.39 -2.94
CA GLN A 29 10.40 2.81 -2.63
C GLN A 29 11.79 3.06 -2.04
N LYS A 30 12.24 2.20 -1.11
CA LYS A 30 13.60 2.28 -0.54
C LYS A 30 14.67 2.09 -1.61
N HIS A 31 14.50 1.13 -2.52
CA HIS A 31 15.44 0.90 -3.61
C HIS A 31 15.50 2.11 -4.56
N TYR A 32 14.36 2.68 -4.95
CA TYR A 32 14.31 3.86 -5.80
C TYR A 32 14.95 5.08 -5.13
N TYR A 33 14.74 5.26 -3.83
CA TYR A 33 15.43 6.29 -3.07
C TYR A 33 16.96 6.10 -3.07
N ASN A 34 17.44 4.88 -2.84
CA ASN A 34 18.89 4.62 -2.87
C ASN A 34 19.50 4.83 -4.28
N LEU A 35 18.77 4.47 -5.34
CA LEU A 35 19.20 4.70 -6.72
C LEU A 35 19.21 6.19 -7.09
N SER A 36 18.21 6.96 -6.62
CA SER A 36 18.15 8.41 -6.87
C SER A 36 19.29 9.15 -6.15
N LEU A 37 19.70 8.70 -4.96
CA LEU A 37 20.91 9.19 -4.29
C LEU A 37 22.19 8.92 -5.09
N SER A 38 22.18 7.92 -5.98
CA SER A 38 23.30 7.61 -6.88
C SER A 38 23.27 8.40 -8.19
N GLY A 39 22.30 9.31 -8.36
CA GLY A 39 22.13 10.13 -9.57
C GLY A 39 21.43 9.44 -10.73
N LEU A 40 20.84 8.25 -10.51
CA LEU A 40 20.04 7.56 -11.52
C LEU A 40 18.61 8.12 -11.55
N ASP A 41 18.12 8.45 -12.74
CA ASP A 41 16.71 8.77 -12.94
C ASP A 41 15.86 7.49 -12.87
N THR A 42 15.09 7.37 -11.79
CA THR A 42 14.19 6.24 -11.54
C THR A 42 12.75 6.49 -11.98
N THR A 43 12.46 7.67 -12.55
CA THR A 43 11.12 8.03 -13.05
C THR A 43 10.54 6.98 -14.02
N PRO A 44 11.32 6.38 -14.94
CA PRO A 44 10.82 5.35 -15.85
C PRO A 44 10.42 4.03 -15.17
N LEU A 45 10.87 3.79 -13.94
CA LEU A 45 10.67 2.54 -13.21
C LEU A 45 9.46 2.56 -12.26
N GLN A 46 8.68 3.65 -12.21
CA GLN A 46 7.57 3.76 -11.26
C GLN A 46 6.58 2.59 -11.38
N LEU A 47 6.60 1.71 -10.37
CA LEU A 47 5.66 0.62 -10.22
C LEU A 47 4.43 1.15 -9.47
N ASN A 48 3.26 1.08 -10.10
CA ASN A 48 2.00 1.52 -9.48
C ASN A 48 1.39 0.46 -8.54
N LEU A 49 2.22 -0.15 -7.68
CA LEU A 49 1.79 -1.16 -6.71
C LEU A 49 0.73 -0.62 -5.73
N HIS A 50 0.83 0.67 -5.39
CA HIS A 50 -0.12 1.38 -4.54
C HIS A 50 -1.57 1.34 -5.06
N ASP A 51 -1.80 1.37 -6.38
CA ASP A 51 -3.15 1.28 -6.95
C ASP A 51 -3.79 -0.08 -6.63
N GLY A 52 -3.03 -1.17 -6.75
CA GLY A 52 -3.46 -2.51 -6.36
C GLY A 52 -3.76 -2.62 -4.87
N ILE A 53 -2.93 -1.99 -4.03
CA ILE A 53 -3.14 -1.94 -2.57
C ILE A 53 -4.46 -1.24 -2.24
N PHE A 54 -4.76 -0.09 -2.85
CA PHE A 54 -6.00 0.63 -2.60
C PHE A 54 -7.24 -0.19 -2.99
N ILE A 55 -7.19 -0.88 -4.13
CA ILE A 55 -8.28 -1.76 -4.58
C ILE A 55 -8.46 -2.93 -3.59
N LEU A 56 -7.37 -3.58 -3.17
CA LEU A 56 -7.44 -4.69 -2.21
C LEU A 56 -7.96 -4.25 -0.83
N VAL A 57 -7.65 -3.03 -0.40
CA VAL A 57 -8.21 -2.43 0.81
C VAL A 57 -9.72 -2.12 0.64
N GLY A 58 -10.22 -2.00 -0.58
CA GLY A 58 -11.64 -1.81 -0.89
C GLY A 58 -12.02 -0.37 -1.24
N PHE A 59 -11.07 0.45 -1.70
CA PHE A 59 -11.39 1.71 -2.37
C PHE A 59 -11.95 1.40 -3.77
N LYS A 60 -12.98 2.13 -4.19
CA LYS A 60 -13.38 2.20 -5.60
C LYS A 60 -12.41 3.13 -6.33
N GLU A 61 -12.08 2.86 -7.58
CA GLU A 61 -11.13 3.69 -8.35
C GLU A 61 -11.52 5.18 -8.34
N ILE A 62 -12.80 5.48 -8.55
CA ILE A 62 -13.36 6.85 -8.51
C ILE A 62 -13.21 7.56 -7.16
N ASP A 63 -12.94 6.80 -6.10
CA ASP A 63 -12.90 7.24 -4.71
C ASP A 63 -11.46 7.36 -4.20
N ILE A 64 -10.45 7.00 -5.01
CA ILE A 64 -9.04 7.17 -4.70
C ILE A 64 -8.65 8.62 -5.02
N THR A 65 -8.78 9.48 -4.02
CA THR A 65 -8.42 10.91 -4.14
C THR A 65 -6.92 11.12 -4.08
N GLU A 66 -6.46 12.26 -4.59
CA GLU A 66 -5.07 12.68 -4.48
C GLU A 66 -4.60 12.80 -3.02
N GLU A 67 -5.50 13.20 -2.10
CA GLU A 67 -5.21 13.26 -0.67
C GLU A 67 -4.86 11.89 -0.09
N ILE A 68 -5.59 10.83 -0.48
CA ILE A 68 -5.29 9.45 -0.04
C ILE A 68 -3.93 9.01 -0.57
N LYS A 69 -3.63 9.32 -1.84
CA LYS A 69 -2.33 9.01 -2.47
C LYS A 69 -1.19 9.72 -1.75
N GLN A 70 -1.30 11.02 -1.53
CA GLN A 70 -0.29 11.81 -0.83
C GLN A 70 -0.08 11.34 0.60
N TRP A 71 -1.15 11.01 1.32
CA TRP A 71 -1.05 10.44 2.66
C TRP A 71 -0.27 9.11 2.63
N TYR A 72 -0.62 8.22 1.69
CA TYR A 72 0.05 6.93 1.55
C TYR A 72 1.54 7.11 1.26
N PHE A 73 1.90 7.92 0.25
CA PHE A 73 3.29 8.15 -0.10
C PHE A 73 4.09 8.75 1.06
N LYS A 74 3.53 9.72 1.79
CA LYS A 74 4.15 10.26 3.01
C LYS A 74 4.43 9.19 4.07
N GLN A 75 3.57 8.17 4.19
CA GLN A 75 3.88 7.04 5.07
C GLN A 75 5.02 6.18 4.51
N THR A 76 5.04 5.95 3.20
CA THR A 76 6.10 5.13 2.57
C THR A 76 7.49 5.76 2.70
N GLU A 77 7.61 7.09 2.68
CA GLU A 77 8.87 7.83 2.86
C GLU A 77 9.58 7.48 4.18
N ARG A 78 8.85 7.02 5.19
CA ARG A 78 9.41 6.59 6.48
C ARG A 78 10.41 5.44 6.31
N VAL A 79 10.31 4.66 5.23
CA VAL A 79 11.26 3.57 4.93
C VAL A 79 12.64 4.09 4.53
N PHE A 80 12.77 5.35 4.10
CA PHE A 80 14.04 5.90 3.59
C PHE A 80 15.12 5.98 4.66
N THR A 81 14.74 6.09 5.93
CA THR A 81 15.66 6.11 7.07
C THR A 81 15.79 4.76 7.78
N MET A 82 15.03 3.73 7.36
CA MET A 82 15.06 2.40 7.96
C MET A 82 16.14 1.52 7.34
N ASP A 83 16.80 0.71 8.17
CA ASP A 83 17.61 -0.42 7.71
C ASP A 83 16.73 -1.65 7.49
N ILE A 84 16.10 -1.70 6.31
CA ILE A 84 15.18 -2.77 5.92
C ILE A 84 15.84 -4.15 5.79
N THR A 85 17.18 -4.21 5.71
CA THR A 85 17.95 -5.45 5.61
C THR A 85 18.00 -6.21 6.93
N ASN A 86 17.94 -5.49 8.05
CA ASN A 86 18.09 -6.04 9.39
C ASN A 86 16.82 -5.94 10.25
N ASP A 87 15.84 -5.13 9.85
CA ASP A 87 14.64 -4.86 10.66
C ASP A 87 13.32 -5.23 9.97
N GLU A 88 13.14 -6.53 9.71
CA GLU A 88 11.89 -7.07 9.16
C GLU A 88 10.68 -6.75 10.07
N LYS A 89 10.91 -6.68 11.39
CA LYS A 89 9.87 -6.36 12.36
C LYS A 89 9.37 -4.92 12.22
N ALA A 90 10.26 -3.94 12.07
CA ALA A 90 9.88 -2.56 11.81
C ALA A 90 9.11 -2.42 10.49
N LEU A 91 9.53 -3.15 9.45
CA LEU A 91 8.84 -3.13 8.16
C LEU A 91 7.41 -3.67 8.28
N ARG A 92 7.21 -4.78 9.01
CA ARG A 92 5.88 -5.35 9.29
C ARG A 92 5.02 -4.39 10.12
N ASN A 93 5.60 -3.74 11.13
CA ASN A 93 4.90 -2.76 11.96
C ASN A 93 4.44 -1.56 11.12
N LEU A 94 5.34 -0.95 10.34
CA LEU A 94 5.01 0.16 9.44
C LEU A 94 3.92 -0.24 8.44
N SER A 95 4.01 -1.43 7.86
CA SER A 95 3.00 -1.93 6.91
C SER A 95 1.63 -2.10 7.56
N SER A 96 1.61 -2.52 8.83
CA SER A 96 0.38 -2.66 9.61
C SER A 96 -0.24 -1.30 9.95
N GLU A 97 0.58 -0.31 10.32
CA GLU A 97 0.15 1.08 10.52
C GLU A 97 -0.45 1.68 9.25
N ILE A 98 0.20 1.46 8.10
CA ILE A 98 -0.29 1.93 6.80
C ILE A 98 -1.65 1.32 6.49
N LEU A 99 -1.78 0.00 6.62
CA LEU A 99 -3.05 -0.70 6.38
C LEU A 99 -4.16 -0.19 7.30
N GLU A 100 -3.88 -0.01 8.58
CA GLU A 100 -4.84 0.54 9.53
C GLU A 100 -5.29 1.95 9.13
N GLY A 101 -4.36 2.81 8.72
CA GLY A 101 -4.68 4.16 8.24
C GLY A 101 -5.53 4.16 6.98
N LEU A 102 -5.24 3.29 6.02
CA LEU A 102 -6.05 3.12 4.81
C LEU A 102 -7.46 2.63 5.14
N LEU A 103 -7.60 1.66 6.04
CA LEU A 103 -8.91 1.15 6.49
C LEU A 103 -9.73 2.25 7.18
N LYS A 104 -9.11 3.08 8.02
CA LYS A 104 -9.76 4.23 8.65
C LYS A 104 -10.23 5.25 7.62
N ALA A 105 -9.36 5.63 6.67
CA ALA A 105 -9.70 6.56 5.59
C ALA A 105 -10.89 6.05 4.76
N ARG A 106 -10.85 4.78 4.37
CA ARG A 106 -11.94 4.09 3.64
C ARG A 106 -13.26 4.13 4.41
N ASN A 107 -13.23 3.77 5.70
CA ASN A 107 -14.43 3.74 6.54
C ASN A 107 -15.02 5.15 6.73
N ASN A 108 -14.17 6.16 6.90
CA ASN A 108 -14.61 7.56 6.99
C ASN A 108 -15.32 7.99 5.70
N LEU A 109 -14.71 7.72 4.54
CA LEU A 109 -15.28 8.06 3.24
C LEU A 109 -16.68 7.45 3.03
N TYR A 110 -16.82 6.14 3.24
CA TYR A 110 -18.11 5.47 3.03
C TYR A 110 -19.13 5.71 4.12
N SER A 111 -18.71 6.07 5.34
CA SER A 111 -19.64 6.49 6.40
C SER A 111 -20.22 7.87 6.12
N GLN A 112 -19.45 8.79 5.53
CA GLN A 112 -19.92 10.11 5.12
C GLN A 112 -20.90 10.00 3.93
N LYS A 113 -20.61 9.16 2.94
CA LYS A 113 -21.51 8.94 1.79
C LYS A 113 -22.87 8.35 2.17
N ARG A 114 -22.97 7.59 3.26
CA ARG A 114 -24.26 7.04 3.75
C ARG A 114 -25.13 8.08 4.47
N LYS A 115 -24.58 9.26 4.80
CA LYS A 115 -25.29 10.34 5.49
C LYS A 115 -25.79 11.44 4.53
N GLN A 116 -25.43 11.36 3.26
CA GLN A 116 -25.91 12.22 2.18
C GLN A 116 -27.00 11.49 1.40
#